data_AF-F7WD02-F1
#
_entry.id   AF-F7WD02-F1
#
_cell.length_a   1.000
_cell.length_b   1.000
_cell.length_c   1.000
_cell.angle_alpha   90.00
_cell.angle_beta   90.00
_cell.angle_gamma   90.00
#
_symmetry.space_group_name_H-M   'P 1'
#
loop_
_entity.id
_entity.type
_entity.pdbx_description
1 polymer ?
#
loop_
_entity_poly.entity_id
_entity_poly.type
_entity_poly.pdbx_seq_one_letter_code
_entity_poly.pdbx_strand_id
1 'polypeptide(L)'
;MPLPIDSTPFSDSLVILGAAGLVIPAFARFRVNPVIGFILVGVLVGPYGLGALVDRVPWLFHITITDRHSIEPFAEFGIILLLFSIGLELSFKRLWAMRRQVFGLGAAELLGSGLLIGLP
;
A
#
# COMPACT_ATOMS: atom_id res chain seq x y z
N MET A 1 20.39 12.20 -46.86
CA MET A 1 20.68 12.43 -45.42
C MET A 1 19.54 11.80 -44.62
N PRO A 2 19.64 10.52 -44.21
CA PRO A 2 18.56 9.87 -43.48
C PRO A 2 18.51 10.42 -42.05
N LEU A 3 17.31 10.81 -41.62
CA LEU A 3 17.05 11.32 -40.27
C LEU A 3 17.20 10.19 -39.24
N PRO A 4 18.04 10.35 -38.20
CA PRO A 4 18.09 9.42 -37.08
C PRO A 4 16.79 9.56 -36.28
N ILE A 5 15.90 8.57 -36.40
CA ILE A 5 14.78 8.41 -35.48
C ILE A 5 15.23 7.40 -34.45
N ASP A 6 15.65 7.91 -33.31
CA ASP A 6 15.98 7.13 -32.12
C ASP A 6 14.68 6.45 -31.64
N SER A 7 14.60 5.13 -31.85
CA SER A 7 13.41 4.30 -31.63
C SER A 7 13.16 3.91 -30.17
N THR A 8 13.98 4.40 -29.25
CA THR A 8 13.96 4.10 -27.83
C THR A 8 12.78 4.73 -27.05
N PRO A 9 12.36 5.99 -27.26
CA PRO A 9 11.34 6.61 -26.40
C PRO A 9 9.94 6.03 -26.59
N PHE A 10 9.63 5.61 -27.82
CA PHE A 10 8.31 5.06 -28.16
C PHE A 10 8.15 3.62 -27.66
N SER A 11 9.22 2.82 -27.74
CA SER A 11 9.24 1.47 -27.20
C SER A 11 9.14 1.49 -25.67
N ASP A 12 9.91 2.36 -25.01
CA ASP A 12 9.86 2.52 -23.55
C ASP A 12 8.47 2.98 -23.07
N SER A 13 7.85 3.92 -23.78
CA SER A 13 6.48 4.38 -23.47
C SER A 13 5.44 3.26 -23.61
N LEU A 14 5.55 2.41 -24.63
CA LEU A 14 4.64 1.27 -24.82
C LEU A 14 4.84 0.19 -23.74
N VAL A 15 6.07 -0.07 -23.33
CA VAL A 15 6.38 -1.02 -22.26
C VAL A 15 5.85 -0.51 -20.92
N ILE A 16 6.03 0.78 -20.61
CA ILE A 16 5.50 1.41 -19.39
C ILE A 16 3.97 1.41 -19.40
N LEU A 17 3.34 1.75 -20.52
CA LEU A 17 1.88 1.75 -20.65
C LEU A 17 1.29 0.34 -20.55
N GLY A 18 1.98 -0.65 -21.12
CA GLY A 18 1.62 -2.07 -21.01
C GLY A 18 1.76 -2.61 -19.59
N ALA A 19 2.86 -2.27 -18.91
CA ALA A 19 3.08 -2.66 -17.51
C ALA A 19 2.04 -2.01 -16.58
N ALA A 20 1.82 -0.69 -16.69
CA ALA A 20 0.82 0.02 -15.91
C ALA A 20 -0.60 -0.51 -16.17
N GLY A 21 -0.93 -0.76 -17.45
CA GLY A 21 -2.22 -1.30 -17.87
C GLY A 21 -2.50 -2.73 -17.41
N LEU A 22 -1.48 -3.54 -17.11
CA LEU A 22 -1.65 -4.91 -16.64
C LEU A 22 -1.59 -5.03 -15.11
N VAL A 23 -0.63 -4.33 -14.49
CA VAL A 23 -0.35 -4.39 -13.06
C VAL A 23 -1.50 -3.77 -12.26
N ILE A 24 -1.95 -2.57 -12.63
CA ILE A 24 -2.98 -1.83 -11.89
C ILE A 24 -4.32 -2.61 -11.78
N PRO A 25 -4.91 -3.14 -12.87
CA PRO A 25 -6.17 -3.89 -12.76
C PRO A 25 -5.99 -5.28 -12.13
N ALA A 26 -4.82 -5.91 -12.24
CA ALA A 26 -4.55 -7.19 -11.57
C ALA A 26 -4.63 -7.04 -10.04
N PHE A 27 -4.06 -5.96 -9.48
CA PHE A 27 -4.15 -5.67 -8.05
C PHE A 27 -5.57 -5.24 -7.62
N ALA A 28 -6.32 -4.57 -8.49
CA ALA A 28 -7.70 -4.15 -8.19
C ALA A 28 -8.70 -5.31 -8.08
N ARG A 29 -8.41 -6.49 -8.68
CA ARG A 29 -9.37 -7.61 -8.75
C ARG A 29 -9.59 -8.34 -7.42
N PHE A 30 -8.67 -8.25 -6.47
CA PHE A 30 -8.66 -9.19 -5.34
C PHE A 30 -9.71 -8.93 -4.23
N ARG A 31 -10.47 -7.83 -4.22
CA ARG A 31 -11.55 -7.54 -3.22
C ARG A 31 -11.18 -7.83 -1.75
N VAL A 32 -9.90 -7.72 -1.41
CA VAL A 32 -9.40 -7.93 -0.05
C VAL A 32 -9.56 -6.62 0.74
N ASN A 33 -9.77 -6.70 2.06
CA ASN A 33 -9.66 -5.53 2.94
C ASN A 33 -8.36 -4.77 2.60
N PRO A 34 -8.44 -3.46 2.26
CA PRO A 34 -7.30 -2.68 1.79
C PRO A 34 -6.05 -2.83 2.65
N VAL A 35 -6.22 -2.95 3.97
CA VAL A 35 -5.13 -3.13 4.94
C VAL A 35 -4.30 -4.38 4.64
N ILE A 36 -4.95 -5.52 4.38
CA ILE A 36 -4.26 -6.78 4.06
C ILE A 36 -3.54 -6.66 2.71
N GLY A 37 -4.14 -5.94 1.75
CA GLY A 37 -3.51 -5.63 0.47
C GLY A 37 -2.22 -4.82 0.63
N PHE A 38 -2.24 -3.77 1.45
CA PHE A 38 -1.06 -2.96 1.74
C PHE A 38 0.05 -3.77 2.43
N ILE A 39 -0.30 -4.63 3.40
CA ILE A 39 0.67 -5.49 4.08
C ILE A 39 1.29 -6.50 3.10
N LEU A 40 0.48 -7.17 2.27
CA LEU A 40 0.97 -8.15 1.30
C LEU A 40 1.88 -7.50 0.26
N VAL A 41 1.51 -6.33 -0.26
CA VAL A 41 2.37 -5.58 -1.19
C VAL A 41 3.68 -5.19 -0.51
N GLY A 42 3.64 -4.68 0.72
CA GLY A 42 4.87 -4.34 1.46
C GLY A 42 5.79 -5.56 1.71
N VAL A 43 5.23 -6.72 2.04
CA VAL A 43 6.00 -7.95 2.25
C VAL A 43 6.55 -8.52 0.93
N LEU A 44 5.72 -8.56 -0.11
CA LEU A 44 6.10 -9.12 -1.41
C LEU A 44 7.07 -8.21 -2.15
N VAL A 45 6.91 -6.89 -2.06
CA VAL A 45 7.63 -5.91 -2.88
C VAL A 45 8.74 -5.22 -2.08
N GLY A 46 8.77 -5.40 -0.76
CA GLY A 46 9.82 -4.91 0.12
C GLY A 46 11.16 -5.64 -0.02
N PRO A 47 12.19 -5.18 0.70
CA PRO A 47 13.57 -5.67 0.58
C PRO A 47 13.72 -7.16 0.93
N TYR A 48 12.85 -7.70 1.76
CA TYR A 48 12.86 -9.12 2.15
C TYR A 48 12.01 -10.02 1.23
N GLY A 49 11.24 -9.44 0.31
CA GLY A 49 10.43 -10.16 -0.68
C GLY A 49 11.15 -10.22 -2.03
N LEU A 50 10.47 -9.73 -3.07
CA LEU A 50 11.02 -9.55 -4.41
C LEU A 50 12.26 -8.63 -4.41
N GLY A 51 12.37 -7.71 -3.45
CA GLY A 51 13.53 -6.82 -3.31
C GLY A 51 14.85 -7.57 -3.10
N ALA A 52 14.81 -8.76 -2.51
CA ALA A 52 15.98 -9.62 -2.32
C ALA A 52 16.47 -10.28 -3.62
N LEU A 53 15.62 -10.33 -4.65
CA LEU A 53 15.94 -10.91 -5.97
C LEU A 53 16.43 -9.87 -6.98
N VAL A 54 16.48 -8.59 -6.62
CA VAL A 54 16.95 -7.49 -7.47
C VAL A 54 18.37 -7.74 -7.98
N ASP A 55 19.24 -8.32 -7.14
CA ASP A 55 20.63 -8.65 -7.52
C ASP A 55 20.73 -9.70 -8.63
N ARG A 56 19.73 -10.60 -8.76
CA ARG A 56 19.70 -11.63 -9.82
C ARG A 56 18.89 -11.19 -11.03
N VAL A 57 17.98 -10.24 -10.86
CA VAL A 57 16.98 -9.87 -11.84
C VAL A 57 16.90 -8.34 -11.91
N PRO A 58 17.72 -7.67 -12.73
CA PRO A 58 17.87 -6.21 -12.71
C PRO A 58 16.56 -5.44 -13.00
N TRP A 59 15.64 -6.05 -13.77
CA TRP A 59 14.35 -5.44 -14.08
C TRP A 59 13.38 -5.41 -12.89
N LEU A 60 13.61 -6.22 -11.84
CA LEU A 60 12.80 -6.17 -10.62
C LEU A 60 12.97 -4.85 -9.88
N PHE A 61 14.08 -4.11 -10.06
CA PHE A 61 14.31 -2.81 -9.43
C PHE A 61 13.21 -1.80 -9.70
N HIS A 62 12.56 -1.84 -10.88
CA HIS A 62 11.45 -0.94 -11.23
C HIS A 62 10.15 -1.29 -10.52
N ILE A 63 10.03 -2.51 -9.99
CA ILE A 63 8.82 -3.02 -9.36
C ILE A 63 9.01 -3.10 -7.84
N THR A 64 10.25 -3.13 -7.33
CA THR A 64 10.57 -3.32 -5.90
C THR A 64 10.88 -2.04 -5.15
N ILE A 65 10.49 -2.01 -3.87
CA ILE A 65 10.64 -0.87 -2.99
C ILE A 65 12.05 -0.87 -2.41
N THR A 66 12.99 -0.30 -3.15
CA THR A 66 14.38 -0.12 -2.67
C THR A 66 14.53 1.15 -1.84
N ASP A 67 13.75 2.19 -2.15
CA ASP A 67 13.75 3.46 -1.43
C ASP A 67 12.45 3.65 -0.64
N ARG A 68 12.52 3.42 0.68
CA ARG A 68 11.36 3.61 1.57
C ARG A 68 10.86 5.06 1.56
N HIS A 69 11.77 6.03 1.42
CA HIS A 69 11.48 7.45 1.57
C HIS A 69 10.61 7.98 0.43
N SER A 70 10.68 7.34 -0.75
CA SER A 70 9.87 7.70 -1.91
C SER A 70 8.42 7.17 -1.84
N ILE A 71 8.16 6.12 -1.06
CA ILE A 71 6.83 5.47 -0.95
C ILE A 71 6.08 5.87 0.32
N GLU A 72 6.80 6.34 1.34
CA GLU A 72 6.23 6.77 2.62
C GLU A 72 5.09 7.81 2.47
N PRO A 73 5.19 8.87 1.64
CA PRO A 73 4.09 9.82 1.47
C PRO A 73 2.84 9.18 0.85
N PHE A 74 3.01 8.23 -0.07
CA PHE A 74 1.90 7.52 -0.70
C PHE A 74 1.21 6.57 0.28
N ALA A 75 1.98 5.90 1.15
CA ALA A 75 1.44 5.05 2.20
C ALA A 75 0.64 5.87 3.23
N GLU A 76 1.16 7.03 3.63
CA GLU A 76 0.47 7.96 4.52
C GLU A 76 -0.86 8.45 3.92
N PHE A 77 -0.83 8.87 2.65
CA PHE A 77 -2.05 9.22 1.92
C PHE A 77 -3.06 8.08 1.86
N GLY A 78 -2.60 6.84 1.62
CA GLY A 78 -3.46 5.66 1.60
C GLY A 78 -4.19 5.42 2.93
N ILE A 79 -3.49 5.56 4.06
CA ILE A 79 -4.06 5.43 5.39
C ILE A 79 -5.05 6.57 5.67
N ILE A 80 -4.72 7.81 5.31
CA ILE A 80 -5.61 8.97 5.47
C ILE A 80 -6.93 8.75 4.72
N LEU A 81 -6.85 8.34 3.45
CA LEU A 81 -8.04 8.06 2.63
C LEU A 81 -8.86 6.90 3.19
N LEU A 82 -8.21 5.86 3.72
CA LEU A 82 -8.88 4.74 4.38
C LEU A 82 -9.63 5.19 5.64
N LEU A 83 -8.94 5.90 6.54
CA LEU A 83 -9.54 6.42 7.78
C LEU A 83 -10.67 7.42 7.49
N PHE A 84 -10.51 8.23 6.45
CA PHE A 84 -11.55 9.14 5.97
C PHE A 84 -12.78 8.38 5.47
N SER A 85 -12.60 7.36 4.62
CA SER A 85 -13.70 6.52 4.13
C SER A 85 -14.43 5.81 5.27
N ILE A 86 -13.69 5.26 6.25
CA ILE A 86 -14.27 4.65 7.46
C ILE A 86 -15.09 5.68 8.24
N GLY A 87 -14.59 6.91 8.35
CA GLY A 87 -15.29 8.03 8.96
C GLY A 87 -16.60 8.39 8.26
N LEU A 88 -16.62 8.38 6.92
CA LEU A 88 -17.84 8.62 6.13
C LEU A 88 -18.87 7.49 6.24
N GLU A 89 -18.42 6.24 6.40
CA GLU A 89 -19.28 5.07 6.55
C GLU A 89 -19.91 4.98 7.96
N LEU A 90 -19.25 5.57 8.96
CA LEU A 90 -19.73 5.64 10.34
C LEU A 90 -20.67 6.83 10.56
N SER A 91 -21.96 6.54 10.73
CA SER A 91 -22.92 7.57 11.17
C SER A 91 -22.80 7.86 12.66
N PHE A 92 -23.05 9.12 13.04
CA PHE A 92 -23.02 9.58 14.44
C PHE A 92 -23.97 8.76 15.33
N LYS A 93 -25.14 8.38 14.81
CA LYS A 93 -26.13 7.55 15.52
C LYS A 93 -25.59 6.15 15.81
N ARG A 94 -24.88 5.54 14.85
CA ARG A 94 -24.27 4.21 15.01
C ARG A 94 -23.13 4.25 16.02
N LEU A 95 -22.29 5.29 15.97
CA LEU A 95 -21.23 5.50 16.95
C LEU A 95 -21.80 5.67 18.37
N TRP A 96 -22.87 6.46 18.50
CA TRP A 96 -23.53 6.69 19.78
C TRP A 96 -24.16 5.42 20.37
N ALA A 97 -24.76 4.58 19.53
CA ALA A 97 -25.31 3.29 19.95
C ALA A 97 -24.21 2.35 20.48
N MET A 98 -23.00 2.42 19.91
CA MET A 98 -21.86 1.58 20.28
C MET A 98 -20.88 2.25 21.25
N ARG A 99 -21.19 3.44 21.77
CA ARG A 99 -20.25 4.27 22.55
C ARG A 99 -19.62 3.54 23.74
N ARG A 100 -20.37 2.68 24.43
CA ARG A 100 -19.87 1.94 25.60
C ARG A 100 -18.88 0.84 25.19
N GLN A 101 -19.10 0.23 24.03
CA GLN A 101 -18.21 -0.79 23.49
C GLN A 101 -16.94 -0.16 22.91
N VAL A 102 -17.09 0.89 22.11
CA VAL A 102 -15.95 1.56 21.45
C VAL A 102 -15.08 2.33 22.45
N PHE A 103 -15.68 3.23 23.24
CA PHE A 103 -14.92 4.09 24.15
C PHE A 103 -14.67 3.47 25.53
N GLY A 104 -15.45 2.47 25.94
CA GLY A 104 -15.24 1.77 27.20
C GLY A 104 -14.30 0.58 27.03
N LEU A 105 -14.84 -0.50 26.42
CA LEU A 105 -14.09 -1.74 26.23
C LEU A 105 -12.91 -1.56 25.27
N GLY A 106 -13.11 -0.90 24.12
CA GLY A 106 -12.04 -0.68 23.15
C GLY A 106 -10.87 0.14 23.70
N ALA A 107 -11.14 1.19 24.47
CA ALA A 107 -10.08 1.98 25.12
C ALA A 107 -9.35 1.18 26.20
N ALA A 108 -10.08 0.39 27.01
CA ALA A 108 -9.48 -0.45 28.03
C ALA A 108 -8.59 -1.55 27.41
N GLU A 109 -9.02 -2.13 26.30
CA GLU A 109 -8.25 -3.14 25.55
C GLU A 109 -7.01 -2.54 24.91
N LEU A 110 -7.12 -1.35 24.32
CA LEU A 110 -5.99 -0.63 23.72
C LEU A 110 -4.94 -0.26 24.78
N LEU A 111 -5.38 0.29 25.92
CA LEU A 111 -4.48 0.63 27.02
C LEU A 111 -3.89 -0.62 27.66
N GLY A 112 -4.70 -1.66 27.88
CA GLY A 112 -4.25 -2.92 28.46
C GLY A 112 -3.21 -3.63 27.60
N SER A 113 -3.49 -3.79 26.30
CA SER A 113 -2.54 -4.37 25.35
C SER A 113 -1.29 -3.50 25.18
N GLY A 114 -1.45 -2.18 25.11
CA GLY A 114 -0.35 -1.23 25.04
C GLY A 114 0.55 -1.29 26.27
N LEU A 115 -0.01 -1.37 27.48
CA LEU A 115 0.76 -1.56 28.72
C LEU A 115 1.47 -2.91 28.74
N LEU A 116 0.78 -3.99 28.35
CA LEU A 116 1.38 -5.33 28.33
C LEU A 116 2.56 -5.43 27.36
N ILE A 117 2.46 -4.81 26.18
CA ILE A 117 3.54 -4.79 25.19
C ILE A 117 4.65 -3.81 25.60
N GLY A 118 4.26 -2.67 26.19
CA GLY A 118 5.18 -1.60 26.56
C GLY A 118 5.90 -1.80 27.89
N LEU A 119 5.45 -2.75 28.72
CA LEU A 119 6.21 -3.16 29.90
C LEU A 119 7.41 -4.02 29.44
N PRO A 120 8.65 -3.60 29.73
CA PRO A 120 9.86 -4.34 29.36
C PRO A 120 10.00 -5.66 30.14
#